data_AF-A0AAW2AWU4-F1
#
_entry.id   AF-A0AAW2AWU4-F1
#
_cell.length_a   1.000
_cell.length_b   1.000
_cell.length_c   1.000
_cell.angle_alpha   90.00
_cell.angle_beta   90.00
_cell.angle_gamma   90.00
#
_symmetry.space_group_name_H-M   'P 1'
#
loop_
_entity.id
_entity.type
_entity.pdbx_description
1 polymer ?
#
loop_
_entity_poly.entity_id
_entity_poly.type
_entity_poly.pdbx_seq_one_letter_code
_entity_poly.pdbx_strand_id
1 'polypeptide(L)'
;MKGKHNSVSSRLRNDLPGITVQRCVCHSLHLCASEACKQLPRRCKDLARDIYGYFKNNFCHVEPHKLLKPSQTRWLSLSEVVKRVSAQWNALRLFFTDQWLEARLTAAENIFRSLNDESLCLYYCFLEWVLPKFTDLNQYFQSEKVVITSLKSKVCETYTDLLLTFMDRDYVLRTIESNRHK
;
A
#
# COMPACT_ATOMS: atom_id res chain seq x y z
N MET A 1 17.87 -8.29 -2.72
CA MET A 1 19.03 -8.79 -3.49
C MET A 1 19.29 -10.26 -3.17
N LYS A 2 18.62 -11.16 -3.88
CA LYS A 2 18.92 -12.60 -3.89
C LYS A 2 18.88 -13.05 -5.34
N GLY A 3 20.05 -13.34 -5.89
CA GLY A 3 20.23 -13.90 -7.22
C GLY A 3 20.87 -15.27 -7.10
N LYS A 4 20.58 -16.17 -8.05
CA LYS A 4 21.17 -17.52 -8.08
C LYS A 4 22.70 -17.45 -8.18
N HIS A 5 23.23 -16.42 -8.83
CA HIS A 5 24.66 -16.21 -9.05
C HIS A 5 25.10 -14.86 -8.48
N ASN A 6 26.29 -14.84 -7.88
CA ASN A 6 27.00 -13.66 -7.40
C ASN A 6 26.14 -12.67 -6.58
N SER A 7 25.27 -13.19 -5.71
CA SER A 7 24.46 -12.38 -4.81
C SER A 7 25.03 -12.34 -3.41
N VAL A 8 24.56 -11.39 -2.59
CA VAL A 8 24.86 -11.35 -1.15
C VAL A 8 24.61 -12.71 -0.50
N SER A 9 23.50 -13.37 -0.85
CA SER A 9 23.17 -14.69 -0.31
C SER A 9 24.09 -15.82 -0.76
N SER A 10 24.65 -15.77 -1.98
CA SER A 10 25.59 -16.80 -2.43
C SER A 10 26.98 -16.58 -1.82
N ARG A 11 27.42 -15.33 -1.68
CA ARG A 11 28.70 -15.00 -1.02
C ARG A 11 28.68 -15.37 0.46
N LEU A 12 27.62 -15.03 1.18
CA LEU A 12 27.45 -15.41 2.59
C LEU A 12 27.49 -16.92 2.82
N ARG A 13 26.93 -17.71 1.89
CA ARG A 13 26.99 -19.18 1.99
C ARG A 13 28.39 -19.74 1.75
N ASN A 14 29.20 -19.08 0.93
CA ASN A 14 30.59 -19.48 0.71
C ASN A 14 31.44 -19.14 1.93
N ASP A 15 31.24 -17.96 2.51
CA ASP A 15 32.06 -17.45 3.61
C ASP A 15 31.67 -18.04 4.98
N LEU A 16 30.40 -18.45 5.15
CA LEU A 16 29.85 -18.99 6.40
C LEU A 16 29.14 -20.32 6.16
N PRO A 17 29.87 -21.46 6.16
CA PRO A 17 29.29 -22.78 6.04
C PRO A 17 28.27 -23.03 7.15
N GLY A 18 27.02 -23.35 6.77
CA GLY A 18 25.92 -23.56 7.73
C GLY A 18 24.96 -22.39 7.92
N ILE A 19 25.21 -21.23 7.29
CA ILE A 19 24.25 -20.12 7.35
C ILE A 19 22.92 -20.46 6.67
N THR A 20 21.82 -20.17 7.37
CA THR A 20 20.47 -20.25 6.80
C THR A 20 20.03 -18.87 6.33
N VAL A 21 19.78 -18.73 5.03
CA VAL A 21 19.37 -17.45 4.43
C VAL A 21 17.87 -17.41 4.17
N GLN A 22 17.09 -16.87 5.10
CA GLN A 22 15.64 -16.69 4.94
C GLN A 22 15.31 -15.52 4.00
N ARG A 23 14.23 -15.62 3.20
CA ARG A 23 13.74 -14.51 2.36
C ARG A 23 12.95 -13.53 3.24
N CYS A 24 13.08 -12.25 2.96
CA CYS A 24 12.35 -11.22 3.68
C CYS A 24 10.88 -11.23 3.26
N VAL A 25 9.98 -11.48 4.23
CA VAL A 25 8.52 -11.45 4.00
C VAL A 25 8.09 -10.05 3.57
N CYS A 26 8.59 -9.00 4.24
CA CYS A 26 8.36 -7.60 3.89
C CYS A 26 8.65 -7.29 2.42
N HIS A 27 9.78 -7.80 1.91
CA HIS A 27 10.14 -7.62 0.50
C HIS A 27 9.16 -8.34 -0.43
N SER A 28 8.70 -9.53 -0.05
CA SER A 28 7.71 -10.29 -0.82
C SER A 28 6.36 -9.58 -0.84
N LEU A 29 5.89 -9.10 0.32
CA LEU A 29 4.67 -8.28 0.43
C LEU A 29 4.74 -7.03 -0.43
N HIS A 30 5.90 -6.34 -0.41
CA HIS A 30 6.11 -5.17 -1.23
C HIS A 30 6.02 -5.48 -2.73
N LEU A 31 6.64 -6.57 -3.20
CA LEU A 31 6.57 -6.98 -4.60
C LEU A 31 5.13 -7.34 -5.02
N CYS A 32 4.42 -8.11 -4.20
CA CYS A 32 3.02 -8.47 -4.47
C CYS A 32 2.13 -7.21 -4.57
N ALA A 33 2.23 -6.30 -3.60
CA ALA A 33 1.45 -5.06 -3.61
C ALA A 33 1.82 -4.17 -4.81
N SER A 34 3.11 -4.05 -5.13
CA SER A 34 3.59 -3.28 -6.28
C SER A 34 3.02 -3.82 -7.61
N GLU A 35 3.03 -5.14 -7.78
CA GLU A 35 2.49 -5.79 -8.98
C GLU A 35 0.97 -5.63 -9.08
N ALA A 36 0.24 -5.91 -7.98
CA ALA A 36 -1.22 -5.74 -7.94
C ALA A 36 -1.63 -4.30 -8.28
N CYS A 37 -0.85 -3.32 -7.82
CA CYS A 37 -1.15 -1.91 -8.05
C CYS A 37 -0.82 -1.39 -9.45
N LYS A 38 -0.32 -2.26 -10.34
CA LYS A 38 -0.30 -1.99 -11.79
C LYS A 38 -1.69 -2.17 -12.42
N GLN A 39 -2.57 -2.96 -11.79
CA GLN A 39 -3.95 -3.18 -12.24
C GLN A 39 -4.90 -2.06 -11.84
N LEU A 40 -4.49 -1.19 -10.90
CA LEU A 40 -5.28 -0.04 -10.50
C LEU A 40 -5.26 1.05 -11.58
N PRO A 41 -6.35 1.83 -11.74
CA PRO A 41 -6.34 3.00 -12.61
C PRO A 41 -5.23 3.96 -12.22
N ARG A 42 -4.50 4.46 -13.24
CA ARG A 42 -3.44 5.47 -13.04
C ARG A 42 -3.94 6.70 -12.28
N ARG A 43 -5.21 7.07 -12.54
CA ARG A 43 -5.92 8.19 -11.91
C ARG A 43 -5.89 8.16 -10.38
N CYS A 44 -5.86 6.99 -9.72
CA CYS A 44 -5.73 6.92 -8.25
C CYS A 44 -4.39 7.47 -7.77
N LYS A 45 -3.30 7.19 -8.49
CA LYS A 45 -1.96 7.69 -8.15
C LYS A 45 -1.80 9.16 -8.54
N ASP A 46 -2.42 9.55 -9.63
CA ASP A 46 -2.37 10.92 -10.14
C ASP A 46 -3.12 11.86 -9.20
N LEU A 47 -4.32 11.50 -8.74
CA LEU A 47 -5.07 12.28 -7.73
C LEU A 47 -4.24 12.54 -6.46
N ALA A 48 -3.64 11.50 -5.89
CA ALA A 48 -2.76 11.64 -4.73
C ALA A 48 -1.56 12.57 -4.98
N ARG A 49 -0.95 12.48 -6.18
CA ARG A 49 0.19 13.32 -6.57
C ARG A 49 -0.23 14.78 -6.80
N ASP A 50 -1.38 15.00 -7.42
CA ASP A 50 -1.88 16.31 -7.78
C ASP A 50 -2.31 17.07 -6.53
N ILE A 51 -3.01 16.41 -5.60
CA ILE A 51 -3.32 16.97 -4.27
C ILE A 51 -2.03 17.38 -3.55
N TYR A 52 -1.05 16.48 -3.48
CA TYR A 52 0.24 16.79 -2.85
C TYR A 52 0.95 17.97 -3.53
N GLY A 53 1.00 17.98 -4.86
CA GLY A 53 1.64 19.04 -5.65
C GLY A 53 0.96 20.39 -5.47
N TYR A 54 -0.38 20.42 -5.44
CA TYR A 54 -1.16 21.62 -5.23
C TYR A 54 -0.86 22.23 -3.86
N PHE A 55 -1.00 21.45 -2.79
CA PHE A 55 -0.75 21.97 -1.44
C PHE A 55 0.71 22.36 -1.22
N LYS A 56 1.65 21.61 -1.79
CA LYS A 56 3.08 21.94 -1.73
C LYS A 56 3.39 23.31 -2.34
N ASN A 57 2.78 23.64 -3.47
CA ASN A 57 3.08 24.88 -4.20
C ASN A 57 2.28 26.08 -3.68
N ASN A 58 1.06 25.87 -3.17
CA ASN A 58 0.17 26.96 -2.74
C ASN A 58 0.22 27.25 -1.23
N PHE A 59 0.73 26.34 -0.40
CA PHE A 59 0.79 26.51 1.06
C PHE A 59 2.23 26.47 1.61
N CYS A 60 3.13 27.25 1.01
CA CYS A 60 4.58 27.31 1.30
C CYS A 60 5.00 27.60 2.77
N HIS A 61 4.07 27.75 3.71
CA HIS A 61 4.37 28.18 5.09
C HIS A 61 3.78 27.28 6.18
N VAL A 62 3.15 26.16 5.82
CA VAL A 62 2.70 25.14 6.77
C VAL A 62 3.50 23.89 6.48
N GLU A 63 4.12 23.26 7.49
CA GLU A 63 4.70 21.93 7.30
C GLU A 63 3.60 21.04 6.71
N PRO A 64 3.71 20.59 5.45
CA PRO A 64 2.67 19.75 4.87
C PRO A 64 2.65 18.49 5.72
N HIS A 65 1.52 18.18 6.37
CA HIS A 65 1.33 16.91 7.09
C HIS A 65 1.93 15.81 6.23
N LYS A 66 3.09 15.24 6.63
CA LYS A 66 4.04 14.48 5.79
C LYS A 66 3.36 13.63 4.72
N LEU A 67 2.93 14.22 3.62
CA LEU A 67 2.30 13.51 2.52
C LEU A 67 3.50 12.97 1.78
N LEU A 68 3.80 11.70 2.07
CA LEU A 68 4.95 11.04 1.47
C LEU A 68 4.72 11.08 -0.04
N LYS A 69 5.65 11.70 -0.78
CA LYS A 69 5.64 11.66 -2.25
C LYS A 69 5.49 10.20 -2.65
N PRO A 70 4.42 9.82 -3.39
CA PRO A 70 4.29 8.45 -3.87
C PRO A 70 5.48 8.14 -4.79
N SER A 71 6.49 7.44 -4.28
CA SER A 71 7.57 6.92 -5.11
C SER A 71 7.08 5.66 -5.80
N GLN A 72 7.56 5.40 -7.01
CA GLN A 72 7.23 4.17 -7.77
C GLN A 72 7.52 2.87 -6.98
N THR A 73 8.27 2.95 -5.89
CA THR A 73 8.79 1.83 -5.09
C THR A 73 8.33 1.81 -3.63
N ARG A 74 7.33 2.61 -3.21
CA ARG A 74 6.85 2.57 -1.81
C ARG A 74 5.33 2.63 -1.68
N TRP A 75 4.68 1.53 -2.06
CA TRP A 75 3.24 1.32 -1.83
C TRP A 75 2.83 1.38 -0.35
N LEU A 76 3.73 1.00 0.56
CA LEU A 76 3.52 1.13 2.01
C LEU A 76 3.29 2.60 2.41
N SER A 77 3.97 3.54 1.75
CA SER A 77 3.79 4.98 1.95
C SER A 77 2.46 5.49 1.39
N LEU A 78 1.87 4.79 0.42
CA LEU A 78 0.59 5.15 -0.17
C LEU A 78 -0.57 4.91 0.80
N SER A 79 -0.46 3.94 1.72
CA SER A 79 -1.52 3.66 2.70
C SER A 79 -1.87 4.90 3.54
N GLU A 80 -0.86 5.62 4.02
CA GLU A 80 -1.06 6.82 4.81
C GLU A 80 -1.61 7.98 3.98
N VAL A 81 -1.20 8.09 2.71
CA VAL A 81 -1.72 9.09 1.78
C VAL A 81 -3.19 8.83 1.47
N VAL A 82 -3.55 7.57 1.17
CA VAL A 82 -4.93 7.14 0.91
C VAL A 82 -5.80 7.43 2.13
N LYS A 83 -5.36 7.04 3.33
CA LYS A 83 -6.09 7.30 4.58
C LYS A 83 -6.38 8.79 4.78
N ARG A 84 -5.40 9.67 4.54
CA ARG A 84 -5.59 11.13 4.67
C ARG A 84 -6.53 11.70 3.63
N VAL A 85 -6.38 11.30 2.37
CA VAL A 85 -7.25 11.76 1.28
C VAL A 85 -8.69 11.28 1.52
N SER A 86 -8.89 10.02 1.90
CA SER A 86 -10.22 9.48 2.24
C SER A 86 -10.84 10.23 3.42
N ALA A 87 -10.10 10.42 4.52
CA ALA A 87 -10.61 11.11 5.70
C ALA A 87 -11.00 12.57 5.43
N GLN A 88 -10.35 13.22 4.46
CA GLN A 88 -10.61 14.61 4.08
C GLN A 88 -11.40 14.72 2.76
N TRP A 89 -11.99 13.63 2.23
CA TRP A 89 -12.54 13.61 0.88
C TRP A 89 -13.54 14.74 0.62
N ASN A 90 -14.51 14.91 1.53
CA ASN A 90 -15.53 15.96 1.41
C ASN A 90 -14.95 17.36 1.55
N ALA A 91 -13.99 17.55 2.46
CA ALA A 91 -13.33 18.85 2.66
C ALA A 91 -12.48 19.23 1.44
N LEU A 92 -11.72 18.29 0.90
CA LEU A 92 -10.96 18.46 -0.34
C LEU A 92 -11.90 18.76 -1.50
N ARG A 93 -13.01 18.03 -1.63
CA ARG A 93 -14.00 18.24 -2.69
C ARG A 93 -14.60 19.65 -2.61
N LEU A 94 -14.98 20.11 -1.43
CA LEU A 94 -15.49 21.47 -1.23
C LEU A 94 -14.43 22.52 -1.57
N PHE A 95 -13.22 22.37 -1.04
CA PHE A 95 -12.10 23.27 -1.29
C PHE A 95 -11.79 23.38 -2.79
N PHE A 96 -11.65 22.26 -3.50
CA PHE A 96 -11.36 22.29 -4.93
C PHE A 96 -12.56 22.70 -5.80
N THR A 97 -13.78 22.65 -5.28
CA THR A 97 -14.95 23.26 -5.93
C THR A 97 -14.84 24.78 -5.92
N ASP A 98 -14.51 25.35 -4.76
CA ASP A 98 -14.30 26.79 -4.60
C ASP A 98 -13.12 27.29 -5.45
N GLN A 99 -11.96 26.61 -5.36
CA GLN A 99 -10.77 26.98 -6.13
C GLN A 99 -10.98 26.88 -7.65
N TRP A 100 -11.85 25.97 -8.12
CA TRP A 100 -12.22 25.90 -9.53
C TRP A 100 -13.05 27.11 -9.97
N LEU A 101 -13.97 27.57 -9.12
CA LEU A 101 -14.81 28.73 -9.40
C LEU A 101 -14.00 30.04 -9.39
N GLU A 102 -13.06 30.20 -8.45
CA GLU A 102 -12.34 31.46 -8.23
C GLU A 102 -11.02 31.59 -9.02
N ALA A 103 -10.17 30.56 -9.04
CA ALA A 103 -8.76 30.71 -9.44
C ALA A 103 -8.44 30.23 -10.86
N ARG A 104 -9.34 29.49 -11.53
CA ARG A 104 -9.18 28.91 -12.89
C ARG A 104 -7.82 28.23 -13.15
N LEU A 105 -7.16 27.68 -12.13
CA LEU A 105 -5.91 26.97 -12.29
C LEU A 105 -6.19 25.57 -12.86
N THR A 106 -5.54 25.21 -13.98
CA THR A 106 -5.67 23.88 -14.61
C THR A 106 -5.34 22.73 -13.64
N ALA A 107 -4.44 22.96 -12.68
CA ALA A 107 -4.12 21.98 -11.64
C ALA A 107 -5.30 21.72 -10.67
N ALA A 108 -6.05 22.77 -10.30
CA ALA A 108 -7.23 22.63 -9.44
C ALA A 108 -8.38 21.90 -10.17
N GLU A 109 -8.52 22.13 -11.48
CA GLU A 109 -9.53 21.50 -12.31
C GLU A 109 -9.40 19.96 -12.33
N ASN A 110 -8.20 19.45 -12.54
CA ASN A 110 -7.95 18.01 -12.58
C ASN A 110 -8.28 17.32 -11.25
N ILE A 111 -7.94 17.98 -10.13
CA ILE A 111 -8.25 17.50 -8.79
C ILE A 111 -9.76 17.55 -8.53
N PHE A 112 -10.42 18.66 -8.88
CA PHE A 112 -11.86 18.82 -8.78
C PHE A 112 -12.61 17.71 -9.54
N ARG A 113 -12.25 17.48 -10.81
CA ARG A 113 -12.87 16.42 -11.63
C ARG A 113 -12.66 15.03 -11.01
N SER A 114 -11.49 14.78 -10.43
CA SER A 114 -11.17 13.50 -9.82
C SER A 114 -11.89 13.26 -8.49
N LEU A 115 -12.07 14.30 -7.66
CA LEU A 115 -12.80 14.22 -6.39
C LEU A 115 -14.32 14.11 -6.57
N ASN A 116 -14.84 14.55 -7.73
CA ASN A 116 -16.24 14.41 -8.11
C ASN A 116 -16.54 13.12 -8.90
N ASP A 117 -15.53 12.29 -9.16
CA ASP A 117 -15.71 10.98 -9.79
C ASP A 117 -15.98 9.91 -8.72
N GLU A 118 -17.20 9.39 -8.70
CA GLU A 118 -17.64 8.36 -7.76
C GLU A 118 -16.83 7.07 -7.86
N SER A 119 -16.36 6.71 -9.07
CA SER A 119 -15.54 5.52 -9.26
C SER A 119 -14.19 5.65 -8.54
N LEU A 120 -13.57 6.83 -8.56
CA LEU A 120 -12.33 7.09 -7.84
C LEU A 120 -12.53 7.04 -6.33
N CYS A 121 -13.65 7.55 -5.83
CA CYS A 121 -14.02 7.42 -4.42
C CYS A 121 -14.06 5.95 -3.99
N LEU A 122 -14.73 5.09 -4.77
CA LEU A 122 -14.79 3.65 -4.52
C LEU A 122 -13.40 3.00 -4.53
N TYR A 123 -12.52 3.39 -5.46
CA TYR A 123 -11.13 2.91 -5.45
C TYR A 123 -10.39 3.32 -4.18
N TYR A 124 -10.58 4.54 -3.68
CA TYR A 124 -9.95 4.98 -2.43
C TYR A 124 -10.50 4.22 -1.22
N CYS A 125 -11.81 3.94 -1.15
CA CYS A 125 -12.38 3.07 -0.12
C CYS A 125 -11.79 1.66 -0.16
N PHE A 126 -11.66 1.09 -1.37
CA PHE A 126 -11.01 -0.22 -1.55
C PHE A 126 -9.54 -0.19 -1.11
N LEU A 127 -8.80 0.85 -1.49
CA LEU A 127 -7.39 1.00 -1.13
C LEU A 127 -7.19 1.18 0.37
N GLU A 128 -8.04 1.97 1.01
CA GLU A 128 -8.03 2.18 2.45
C GLU A 128 -8.30 0.87 3.21
N TRP A 129 -9.12 -0.02 2.66
CA TRP A 129 -9.38 -1.34 3.24
C TRP A 129 -8.23 -2.35 2.99
N VAL A 130 -7.68 -2.40 1.77
CA VAL A 130 -6.72 -3.47 1.40
C VAL A 130 -5.28 -3.16 1.81
N LEU A 131 -4.85 -1.89 1.75
CA LEU A 131 -3.46 -1.52 2.03
C LEU A 131 -3.03 -1.82 3.48
N PRO A 132 -3.86 -1.60 4.52
CA PRO A 132 -3.54 -1.95 5.90
C PRO A 132 -3.13 -3.42 6.09
N LYS A 133 -3.76 -4.35 5.35
CA LYS A 133 -3.43 -5.78 5.41
C LYS A 133 -1.96 -6.05 5.07
N PHE A 134 -1.37 -5.23 4.19
CA PHE A 134 0.05 -5.32 3.85
C PHE A 134 0.92 -4.45 4.75
N THR A 135 0.48 -3.23 5.09
CA THR A 135 1.30 -2.30 5.88
C THR A 135 1.46 -2.75 7.32
N ASP A 136 0.40 -3.26 7.93
CA ASP A 136 0.40 -3.68 9.33
C ASP A 136 1.23 -4.95 9.49
N LEU A 137 1.08 -5.89 8.55
CA LEU A 137 1.88 -7.10 8.50
C LEU A 137 3.37 -6.77 8.28
N ASN A 138 3.66 -5.82 7.39
CA ASN A 138 5.02 -5.35 7.17
C ASN A 138 5.61 -4.65 8.41
N GLN A 139 4.84 -3.80 9.09
CA GLN A 139 5.25 -3.13 10.32
C GLN A 139 5.50 -4.14 11.44
N TYR A 140 4.65 -5.16 11.57
CA TYR A 140 4.84 -6.25 12.53
C TYR A 140 6.17 -6.98 12.30
N PHE A 141 6.48 -7.32 11.04
CA PHE A 141 7.74 -8.01 10.69
C PHE A 141 8.99 -7.15 10.76
N GLN A 142 8.85 -5.83 10.77
CA GLN A 142 9.97 -4.90 10.96
C GLN A 142 10.09 -4.43 12.41
N SER A 143 9.23 -4.91 13.31
CA SER A 143 9.33 -4.56 14.73
C SER A 143 10.58 -5.16 15.37
N GLU A 144 11.07 -4.51 16.42
CA GLU A 144 12.21 -5.01 17.22
C GLU A 144 11.83 -6.21 18.12
N LYS A 145 10.56 -6.63 18.10
CA LYS A 145 10.06 -7.75 18.88
C LYS A 145 10.47 -9.08 18.24
N VAL A 146 10.73 -10.08 19.08
CA VAL A 146 10.92 -11.47 18.61
C VAL A 146 9.57 -12.03 18.15
N VAL A 147 9.33 -11.99 16.84
CA VAL A 147 8.06 -12.43 16.21
C VAL A 147 8.19 -13.73 15.43
N ILE A 148 9.28 -14.49 15.64
CA ILE A 148 9.58 -15.63 14.79
C ILE A 148 8.53 -16.75 14.90
N THR A 149 7.97 -16.92 16.09
CA THR A 149 6.98 -17.94 16.44
C THR A 149 5.61 -17.66 15.85
N SER A 150 5.29 -16.39 15.59
CA SER A 150 3.99 -15.94 15.08
C SER A 150 4.00 -15.60 13.59
N LEU A 151 5.18 -15.55 12.94
CA LEU A 151 5.37 -15.25 11.51
C LEU A 151 4.40 -16.00 10.61
N LYS A 152 4.41 -17.33 10.73
CA LYS A 152 3.59 -18.21 9.89
C LYS A 152 2.10 -17.93 10.11
N SER A 153 1.66 -17.84 11.37
CA SER A 153 0.26 -17.56 11.71
C SER A 153 -0.21 -16.26 11.07
N LYS A 154 0.56 -15.18 11.26
CA LYS A 154 0.17 -13.85 10.78
C LYS A 154 0.09 -13.78 9.25
N VAL A 155 1.02 -14.42 8.53
CA VAL A 155 0.93 -14.53 7.06
C VAL A 155 -0.28 -15.34 6.64
N CYS A 156 -0.54 -16.48 7.29
CA CYS A 156 -1.70 -17.33 6.97
C CYS A 156 -3.03 -16.62 7.23
N GLU A 157 -3.16 -15.90 8.34
CA GLU A 157 -4.33 -15.07 8.65
C GLU A 157 -4.57 -14.03 7.55
N THR A 158 -3.55 -13.21 7.24
CA THR A 158 -3.67 -12.18 6.20
C THR A 158 -3.99 -12.76 4.82
N TYR A 159 -3.39 -13.90 4.48
CA TYR A 159 -3.68 -14.58 3.21
C TYR A 159 -5.13 -15.10 3.17
N THR A 160 -5.58 -15.74 4.25
CA THR A 160 -6.95 -16.25 4.38
C THR A 160 -7.97 -15.12 4.26
N ASP A 161 -7.74 -14.01 4.96
CA ASP A 161 -8.58 -12.81 4.89
C ASP A 161 -8.72 -12.28 3.45
N LEU A 162 -7.64 -12.35 2.66
CA LEU A 162 -7.67 -11.95 1.25
C LEU A 162 -8.41 -12.98 0.39
N LEU A 163 -8.24 -14.28 0.61
CA LEU A 163 -8.95 -15.30 -0.17
C LEU A 163 -10.46 -15.23 0.06
N LEU A 164 -10.89 -15.00 1.30
CA LEU A 164 -12.31 -14.92 1.67
C LEU A 164 -13.06 -13.75 1.02
N THR A 165 -12.37 -12.83 0.34
CA THR A 165 -13.03 -11.72 -0.36
C THR A 165 -13.42 -12.03 -1.80
N PHE A 166 -12.85 -13.08 -2.39
CA PHE A 166 -13.11 -13.44 -3.79
C PHE A 166 -13.29 -14.94 -4.04
N MET A 167 -13.01 -15.79 -3.05
CA MET A 167 -13.22 -17.24 -3.12
C MET A 167 -14.40 -17.66 -2.25
N ASP A 168 -14.99 -18.81 -2.60
CA ASP A 168 -16.01 -19.46 -1.78
C ASP A 168 -15.50 -19.75 -0.36
N ARG A 169 -16.29 -19.37 0.65
CA ARG A 169 -15.91 -19.47 2.06
C ARG A 169 -15.63 -20.92 2.46
N ASP A 170 -16.52 -21.84 2.08
CA ASP A 170 -16.39 -23.23 2.49
C ASP A 170 -15.18 -23.89 1.84
N TYR A 171 -14.89 -23.54 0.59
CA TYR A 171 -13.66 -23.97 -0.09
C TYR A 171 -12.40 -23.52 0.66
N VAL A 172 -12.32 -22.24 1.05
CA VAL A 172 -11.17 -21.69 1.76
C VAL A 172 -10.99 -22.38 3.12
N LEU A 173 -12.06 -22.49 3.92
CA LEU A 173 -11.98 -23.06 5.27
C LEU A 173 -11.60 -24.54 5.25
N ARG A 174 -12.21 -25.36 4.37
CA ARG A 174 -11.86 -26.79 4.23
C ARG A 174 -10.40 -27.00 3.84
N THR A 175 -9.87 -26.15 2.95
CA THR A 175 -8.47 -26.25 2.48
C THR A 175 -7.48 -25.88 3.58
N ILE A 176 -7.82 -24.95 4.47
CA ILE A 176 -6.98 -24.56 5.61
C ILE A 176 -6.93 -25.68 6.65
N GLU A 177 -8.08 -26.28 6.98
CA GLU A 177 -8.18 -27.37 7.95
C GLU A 177 -7.39 -28.61 7.50
N SER A 178 -7.51 -28.97 6.21
CA SER A 178 -6.75 -30.09 5.64
C SER A 178 -5.23 -29.93 5.74
N ASN A 179 -4.73 -28.69 5.73
CA ASN A 179 -3.29 -28.38 5.83
C ASN A 179 -2.78 -28.19 7.27
N ARG A 180 -3.65 -28.20 8.29
CA ARG A 180 -3.21 -28.17 9.71
C ARG A 180 -2.78 -29.55 10.24
N HIS A 181 -3.17 -30.61 9.56
CA HIS A 181 -2.91 -32.01 9.96
C HIS A 181 -1.75 -32.65 9.18
N LYS A 182 -0.98 -31.87 8.42
CA LYS A 182 0.26 -32.28 7.72
C LYS A 182 1.42 -31.44 8.20
#